data_AF-A0A7Y4QA29-F1
#
_entry.id   AF-A0A7Y4QA29-F1
#
_cell.length_a   1.000
_cell.length_b   1.000
_cell.length_c   1.000
_cell.angle_alpha   90.00
_cell.angle_beta   90.00
_cell.angle_gamma   90.00
#
_symmetry.space_group_name_H-M   'P 1'
#
loop_
_entity.id
_entity.type
_entity.pdbx_description
1 polymer ?
#
loop_
_entity_poly.entity_id
_entity_poly.type
_entity_poly.pdbx_seq_one_letter_code
_entity_poly.pdbx_strand_id
1 'polypeptide(L)'
;MNILVIGSQANAQECRDKFGPSHRYTHVDHQQEAEKFFGTSDVVFDFVIEKDRSQMEVYRDHKGITAFLNTSLVSLAELSMEVKNQIHCTLFGFCGLPTFLNRDLLEVSLRAEADSSELQRISKLLQTDF
;
A
#
# COMPACT_ATOMS: atom_id res chain seq x y z
N MET A 1 -5.00 -11.56 -7.43
CA MET A 1 -3.74 -10.77 -7.42
C MET A 1 -2.81 -11.29 -6.34
N ASN A 2 -1.51 -11.03 -6.45
CA ASN A 2 -0.53 -11.16 -5.38
C ASN A 2 -0.53 -9.87 -4.54
N ILE A 3 -1.07 -9.95 -3.33
CA ILE A 3 -1.13 -8.84 -2.37
C ILE A 3 -0.02 -9.07 -1.33
N LEU A 4 0.89 -8.11 -1.22
CA LEU A 4 1.87 -8.06 -0.13
C LEU A 4 1.32 -7.17 0.98
N VAL A 5 1.27 -7.69 2.20
CA VAL A 5 0.88 -6.95 3.40
C VAL A 5 2.09 -6.82 4.33
N ILE A 6 2.50 -5.59 4.60
CA ILE A 6 3.59 -5.25 5.52
C ILE A 6 2.94 -4.69 6.79
N GLY A 7 3.07 -5.40 7.90
CA GLY A 7 2.45 -5.00 9.17
C GLY A 7 2.09 -6.21 10.03
N SER A 8 1.16 -6.04 10.96
CA SER A 8 0.79 -7.13 11.87
C SER A 8 -0.05 -8.21 11.19
N GLN A 9 -0.12 -9.39 11.80
CA GLN A 9 -1.04 -10.46 11.38
C GLN A 9 -2.51 -10.01 11.35
N ALA A 10 -2.90 -9.08 12.23
CA ALA A 10 -4.24 -8.49 12.22
C ALA A 10 -4.48 -7.67 10.94
N ASN A 11 -3.49 -6.90 10.48
CA ASN A 11 -3.59 -6.18 9.21
C ASN A 11 -3.75 -7.15 8.02
N ALA A 12 -2.99 -8.25 8.01
CA ALA A 12 -3.10 -9.26 6.96
C ALA A 12 -4.47 -9.97 6.97
N GLN A 13 -5.05 -10.18 8.15
CA GLN A 13 -6.42 -10.70 8.26
C GLN A 13 -7.44 -9.68 7.76
N GLU A 14 -7.29 -8.41 8.11
CA GLU A 14 -8.19 -7.34 7.65
C GLU A 14 -8.16 -7.19 6.12
N CYS A 15 -6.99 -7.29 5.49
CA CYS A 15 -6.89 -7.34 4.02
C CYS A 15 -7.59 -8.56 3.40
N ARG A 16 -7.59 -9.72 4.10
CA ARG A 16 -8.31 -10.92 3.65
C ARG A 16 -9.82 -10.75 3.76
N ASP A 17 -10.27 -10.15 4.84
CA ASP A 17 -11.69 -9.89 5.07
C ASP A 17 -12.23 -8.88 4.06
N LYS A 18 -11.45 -7.82 3.77
CA LYS A 18 -11.83 -6.75 2.83
C LYS A 18 -11.79 -7.17 1.35
N PHE A 19 -10.70 -7.79 0.89
CA PHE A 19 -10.50 -8.08 -0.54
C PHE A 19 -10.89 -9.52 -0.93
N GLY A 20 -11.16 -10.38 0.06
CA GLY A 20 -11.68 -11.72 -0.16
C GLY A 20 -10.65 -12.77 -0.61
N PRO A 21 -11.07 -14.05 -0.70
CA PRO A 21 -10.15 -15.19 -0.86
C PRO A 21 -9.62 -15.39 -2.29
N SER A 22 -10.04 -14.58 -3.27
CA SER A 22 -9.61 -14.71 -4.67
C SER A 22 -8.16 -14.25 -4.92
N HIS A 23 -7.54 -13.65 -3.90
CA HIS A 23 -6.18 -13.13 -3.94
C HIS A 23 -5.20 -14.06 -3.20
N ARG A 24 -3.93 -14.01 -3.61
CA ARG A 24 -2.82 -14.62 -2.88
C ARG A 24 -2.20 -13.57 -1.98
N TYR A 25 -2.08 -13.88 -0.70
CA TYR A 25 -1.56 -12.96 0.30
C TYR A 25 -0.18 -13.41 0.77
N THR A 26 0.79 -12.50 0.67
CA THR A 26 2.08 -12.62 1.34
C THR A 26 2.08 -11.63 2.50
N HIS A 27 2.41 -12.08 3.71
CA HIS A 27 2.50 -11.24 4.89
C HIS A 27 3.93 -11.23 5.42
N VAL A 28 4.39 -10.05 5.81
CA VAL A 28 5.65 -9.82 6.51
C VAL A 28 5.42 -8.79 7.61
N ASP A 29 6.12 -8.92 8.73
CA ASP A 29 5.97 -7.99 9.86
C ASP A 29 6.76 -6.69 9.63
N HIS A 30 7.83 -6.77 8.86
CA HIS A 30 8.80 -5.70 8.69
C HIS A 30 9.17 -5.46 7.23
N GLN A 31 9.45 -4.20 6.89
CA GLN A 31 9.70 -3.77 5.51
C GLN A 31 11.01 -4.33 4.95
N GLN A 32 12.02 -4.57 5.79
CA GLN A 32 13.29 -5.19 5.38
C GLN A 32 13.10 -6.60 4.83
N GLU A 33 12.04 -7.30 5.27
CA GLU A 33 11.69 -8.62 4.74
C GLU A 33 10.81 -8.54 3.49
N ALA A 34 10.19 -7.39 3.25
CA ALA A 34 9.21 -7.17 2.19
C ALA A 34 9.87 -7.07 0.81
N GLU A 35 11.05 -6.45 0.71
CA GLU A 35 11.71 -6.09 -0.55
C GLU A 35 11.83 -7.27 -1.53
N LYS A 36 12.17 -8.46 -1.04
CA LYS A 36 12.26 -9.67 -1.89
C LYS A 36 10.95 -10.08 -2.59
N PHE A 37 9.82 -9.59 -2.10
CA PHE A 37 8.50 -9.89 -2.65
C PHE A 37 7.99 -8.81 -3.62
N PHE A 38 8.62 -7.64 -3.67
CA PHE A 38 8.20 -6.50 -4.50
C PHE A 38 8.09 -6.89 -5.98
N GLY A 39 9.08 -7.63 -6.51
CA GLY A 39 9.08 -8.08 -7.90
C GLY A 39 8.02 -9.14 -8.27
N THR A 40 7.29 -9.68 -7.28
CA THR A 40 6.24 -10.70 -7.50
C THR A 40 4.85 -10.25 -7.05
N SER A 41 4.75 -9.04 -6.50
CA SER A 41 3.51 -8.50 -5.93
C SER A 41 2.84 -7.57 -6.93
N ASP A 42 1.53 -7.70 -7.09
CA ASP A 42 0.75 -6.78 -7.94
C ASP A 42 0.42 -5.49 -7.17
N VAL A 43 0.27 -5.59 -5.85
CA VAL A 43 -0.04 -4.47 -4.96
C VAL A 43 0.54 -4.71 -3.57
N VAL A 44 1.00 -3.63 -2.94
CA VAL A 44 1.53 -3.61 -1.56
C VAL A 44 0.59 -2.80 -0.67
N PHE A 45 0.29 -3.31 0.53
CA PHE A 45 -0.31 -2.55 1.62
C PHE A 45 0.68 -2.45 2.76
N ASP A 46 1.19 -1.24 2.99
CA ASP A 46 2.21 -0.95 3.99
C ASP A 46 1.60 -0.21 5.17
N PHE A 47 1.40 -0.92 6.27
CA PHE A 47 0.81 -0.39 7.50
C PHE A 47 1.84 0.29 8.41
N VAL A 48 3.14 0.14 8.13
CA VAL A 48 4.21 0.48 9.07
C VAL A 48 5.13 1.60 8.59
N ILE A 49 5.01 2.05 7.35
CA ILE A 49 5.84 3.12 6.77
C ILE A 49 5.85 4.41 7.60
N GLU A 50 4.76 4.74 8.29
CA GLU A 50 4.71 5.92 9.18
C GLU A 50 5.66 5.80 10.39
N LYS A 51 6.03 4.57 10.79
CA LYS A 51 6.91 4.26 11.93
C LYS A 51 8.38 4.24 11.53
N ASP A 52 8.69 3.90 10.28
CA ASP A 52 10.05 3.89 9.75
C ASP A 52 10.09 4.45 8.33
N ARG A 53 10.10 5.78 8.23
CA ARG A 53 10.08 6.51 6.96
C ARG A 53 11.35 6.34 6.14
N SER A 54 12.45 5.89 6.75
CA SER A 54 13.70 5.62 6.04
C SER A 54 13.52 4.54 4.96
N GLN A 55 12.48 3.70 5.12
CA GLN A 55 12.15 2.66 4.17
C GLN A 55 11.50 3.18 2.88
N MET A 56 11.24 4.49 2.75
CA MET A 56 10.74 5.08 1.50
C MET A 56 11.67 4.83 0.29
N GLU A 57 12.95 4.53 0.52
CA GLU A 57 13.92 4.19 -0.54
C GLU A 57 13.49 3.00 -1.40
N VAL A 58 12.80 1.99 -0.81
CA VAL A 58 12.32 0.84 -1.58
C VAL A 58 11.31 1.27 -2.66
N TYR A 59 10.52 2.30 -2.40
CA TYR A 59 9.54 2.82 -3.36
C TYR A 59 10.15 3.76 -4.41
N ARG A 60 11.38 4.24 -4.18
CA ARG A 60 12.21 4.88 -5.21
C ARG A 60 12.74 3.83 -6.17
N ASP A 61 13.27 2.73 -5.67
CA ASP A 61 14.13 1.84 -6.47
C ASP A 61 13.36 0.77 -7.28
N HIS A 62 12.09 0.50 -6.95
CA HIS A 62 11.28 -0.49 -7.64
C HIS A 62 10.23 0.14 -8.59
N LYS A 63 10.42 0.00 -9.89
CA LYS A 63 9.45 0.50 -10.89
C LYS A 63 8.27 -0.45 -11.08
N GLY A 64 7.08 0.12 -11.28
CA GLY A 64 5.89 -0.63 -11.73
C GLY A 64 5.10 -1.31 -10.62
N ILE A 65 5.42 -1.01 -9.36
CA ILE A 65 4.67 -1.48 -8.21
C ILE A 65 3.64 -0.41 -7.83
N THR A 66 2.44 -0.87 -7.50
CA THR A 66 1.42 -0.04 -6.86
C THR A 66 1.40 -0.32 -5.37
N ALA A 67 1.58 0.71 -4.55
CA ALA A 67 1.60 0.58 -3.09
C ALA A 67 0.62 1.55 -2.42
N PHE A 68 -0.12 1.03 -1.44
CA PHE A 68 -0.93 1.77 -0.50
C PHE A 68 -0.12 1.92 0.78
N LEU A 69 0.22 3.16 1.13
CA LEU A 69 0.99 3.55 2.29
C LEU A 69 0.05 4.05 3.38
N ASN A 70 0.18 3.54 4.60
CA ASN A 70 -0.60 4.04 5.72
C ASN A 70 -0.19 5.49 6.00
N THR A 71 -1.12 6.40 5.72
CA THR A 71 -0.96 7.85 5.86
C THR A 71 -1.96 8.41 6.87
N SER A 72 -2.35 7.61 7.86
CA SER A 72 -3.34 8.00 8.87
C SER A 72 -2.88 9.20 9.71
N LEU A 73 -1.58 9.30 9.98
CA LEU A 73 -0.99 10.36 10.82
C LEU A 73 0.09 11.20 10.10
N VAL A 74 0.36 10.92 8.83
CA VAL A 74 1.39 11.58 8.02
C VAL A 74 0.86 11.81 6.61
N SER A 75 1.20 12.94 5.99
CA SER A 75 0.78 13.18 4.60
C SER A 75 1.59 12.36 3.60
N LEU A 76 0.96 11.91 2.51
CA LEU A 76 1.65 11.23 1.41
C LEU A 76 2.76 12.11 0.78
N ALA A 77 2.57 13.43 0.78
CA ALA A 77 3.56 14.39 0.31
C ALA A 77 4.81 14.42 1.19
N GLU A 78 4.64 14.36 2.52
CA GLU A 78 5.75 14.29 3.49
C GLU A 78 6.57 13.01 3.29
N LEU A 79 5.92 11.85 3.14
CA LEU A 79 6.62 10.59 2.83
C LEU A 79 7.40 10.66 1.51
N SER A 80 6.81 11.26 0.47
CA SER A 80 7.48 11.40 -0.84
C SER A 80 8.73 12.27 -0.77
N MET A 81 8.80 13.20 0.20
CA MET A 81 9.93 14.10 0.35
C MET A 81 11.17 13.45 0.97
N GLU A 82 11.01 12.36 1.71
CA GLU A 82 12.12 11.56 2.26
C GLU A 82 13.08 11.09 1.16
N VAL A 83 12.56 10.86 -0.04
CA VAL A 83 13.34 10.48 -1.24
C VAL A 83 13.33 11.55 -2.32
N LYS A 84 13.16 12.83 -1.94
CA LYS A 84 13.20 13.99 -2.83
C LYS A 84 12.26 13.87 -4.04
N ASN A 85 11.08 13.26 -3.84
CA ASN A 85 10.09 12.95 -4.88
C ASN A 85 10.59 12.04 -6.02
N GLN A 86 11.72 11.35 -5.84
CA GLN A 86 12.23 10.36 -6.77
C GLN A 86 11.48 9.03 -6.57
N ILE A 87 10.19 9.00 -6.84
CA ILE A 87 9.37 7.79 -6.70
C ILE A 87 9.16 7.16 -8.08
N HIS A 88 9.44 5.86 -8.19
CA HIS A 88 9.19 5.08 -9.41
C HIS A 88 8.00 4.12 -9.29
N CYS A 89 7.49 3.91 -8.07
CA CYS A 89 6.21 3.28 -7.79
C CYS A 89 5.02 4.19 -8.11
N THR A 90 3.84 3.60 -8.25
CA THR A 90 2.57 4.31 -8.06
C THR A 90 2.21 4.23 -6.58
N LEU A 91 2.06 5.39 -5.93
CA LEU A 91 1.79 5.45 -4.49
C LEU A 91 0.43 6.08 -4.21
N PHE A 92 -0.32 5.41 -3.34
CA PHE A 92 -1.54 5.92 -2.74
C PHE A 92 -1.37 5.97 -1.22
N GLY A 93 -1.93 6.99 -0.59
CA GLY A 93 -2.13 6.99 0.86
C GLY A 93 -3.41 6.23 1.18
N PHE A 94 -3.48 5.57 2.33
CA PHE A 94 -4.72 5.01 2.86
C PHE A 94 -4.81 5.12 4.39
N CYS A 95 -6.02 4.96 4.93
CA CYS A 95 -6.27 4.89 6.36
C CYS A 95 -6.04 3.46 6.89
N GLY A 96 -4.86 3.20 7.45
CA GLY A 96 -4.44 1.90 8.00
C GLY A 96 -4.76 1.69 9.48
N LEU A 97 -5.62 2.53 10.08
CA LEU A 97 -6.07 2.32 11.46
C LEU A 97 -6.86 1.00 11.58
N PRO A 98 -6.81 0.31 12.74
CA PRO A 98 -7.53 -0.94 12.92
C PRO A 98 -9.01 -0.80 12.55
N THR A 99 -9.53 -1.73 11.74
CA THR A 99 -10.93 -1.79 11.25
C THR A 99 -11.32 -0.78 10.17
N PHE A 100 -10.46 0.19 9.83
CA PHE A 100 -10.79 1.20 8.81
C PHE A 100 -10.65 0.66 7.39
N LEU A 101 -9.76 -0.30 7.15
CA LEU A 101 -9.60 -0.92 5.84
C LEU A 101 -10.84 -1.76 5.49
N ASN A 102 -11.39 -2.49 6.45
CA ASN A 102 -12.54 -3.37 6.25
C ASN A 102 -13.91 -2.65 6.30
N ARG A 103 -13.94 -1.38 5.91
CA ARG A 103 -15.19 -0.64 5.67
C ARG A 103 -15.59 -0.74 4.21
N ASP A 104 -16.82 -0.34 3.87
CA ASP A 104 -17.31 -0.41 2.48
C ASP A 104 -16.43 0.41 1.51
N LEU A 105 -16.07 1.63 1.90
CA LEU A 105 -15.19 2.51 1.13
C LEU A 105 -13.75 2.44 1.64
N LEU A 106 -12.81 2.32 0.71
CA LEU A 106 -11.39 2.46 0.98
C LEU A 106 -11.00 3.95 0.97
N GLU A 107 -10.70 4.51 2.14
CA GLU A 107 -10.21 5.90 2.22
C GLU A 107 -8.81 5.99 1.61
N VAL A 108 -8.67 6.76 0.53
CA VAL A 108 -7.42 6.90 -0.23
C VAL A 108 -7.02 8.35 -0.50
N SER A 109 -5.72 8.58 -0.64
CA SER A 109 -5.13 9.84 -1.10
C SER A 109 -4.27 9.61 -2.33
N LEU A 110 -4.41 10.47 -3.34
CA LEU A 110 -3.58 10.43 -4.54
C LEU A 110 -2.36 11.33 -4.38
N ARG A 111 -1.21 10.88 -4.89
CA ARG A 111 -0.02 11.75 -5.02
C ARG A 111 -0.14 12.68 -6.23
N ALA A 112 -0.74 12.19 -7.32
CA ALA A 112 -0.98 12.94 -8.54
C ALA A 112 -2.30 12.50 -9.18
N GLU A 113 -3.05 13.44 -9.76
CA GLU A 113 -4.30 13.16 -10.49
C GLU A 113 -4.13 12.17 -11.65
N ALA A 114 -2.94 12.14 -12.26
CA ALA A 114 -2.60 11.20 -13.32
C ALA A 114 -2.72 9.73 -12.88
N ASP A 115 -2.55 9.45 -11.59
CA ASP A 115 -2.60 8.10 -11.02
C ASP A 115 -4.05 7.62 -10.75
N SER A 116 -5.06 8.48 -10.97
CA SER A 116 -6.48 8.17 -10.73
C SER A 116 -6.99 6.98 -11.56
N SER A 117 -6.54 6.88 -12.82
CA SER A 117 -6.89 5.74 -13.68
C SER A 117 -6.32 4.41 -13.15
N GLU A 118 -5.14 4.45 -12.55
CA GLU A 118 -4.50 3.27 -11.94
C GLU A 118 -5.18 2.89 -10.63
N LEU A 119 -5.59 3.87 -9.81
CA LEU A 119 -6.40 3.64 -8.63
C LEU A 119 -7.71 2.94 -8.99
N GLN A 120 -8.44 3.44 -9.99
CA GLN A 120 -9.67 2.80 -10.47
C GLN A 120 -9.45 1.36 -10.94
N ARG A 121 -8.36 1.13 -11.69
CA ARG A 121 -8.01 -0.21 -12.18
C ARG A 121 -7.73 -1.17 -11.02
N ILE A 122 -6.92 -0.76 -10.04
CA ILE A 122 -6.53 -1.59 -8.90
C ILE A 122 -7.70 -1.84 -7.97
N SER A 123 -8.49 -0.81 -7.63
CA SER A 123 -9.67 -0.96 -6.77
C SER A 123 -10.71 -1.91 -7.37
N LYS A 124 -10.91 -1.86 -8.70
CA LYS A 124 -11.76 -2.83 -9.42
C LYS A 124 -11.24 -4.27 -9.31
N LEU A 125 -9.93 -4.47 -9.43
CA LEU A 125 -9.32 -5.80 -9.30
C LEU A 125 -9.39 -6.31 -7.85
N LEU A 126 -9.28 -5.42 -6.88
CA LEU A 126 -9.46 -5.69 -5.44
C LEU A 126 -10.92 -5.82 -5.02
N GLN A 127 -11.86 -5.59 -5.94
CA GLN A 127 -13.31 -5.65 -5.70
C GLN A 127 -13.76 -4.69 -4.57
N THR A 128 -13.20 -3.48 -4.53
CA THR A 128 -13.53 -2.44 -3.55
C THR A 128 -13.86 -1.11 -4.22
N ASP A 129 -14.73 -0.35 -3.56
CA ASP A 129 -14.95 1.07 -3.83
C ASP A 129 -14.01 1.94 -2.96
N PHE A 130 -13.84 3.21 -3.33
CA PHE A 130 -12.97 4.19 -2.67
C PHE A 130 -13.56 5.60 -2.74
#